data_AF-A0A9E2RPD2-F1
#
_entry.id   AF-A0A9E2RPD2-F1
#
_cell.length_a   1.000
_cell.length_b   1.000
_cell.length_c   1.000
_cell.angle_alpha   90.00
_cell.angle_beta   90.00
_cell.angle_gamma   90.00
#
_symmetry.space_group_name_H-M   'P 1'
#
loop_
_entity.id
_entity.type
_entity.pdbx_description
1 polymer ?
#
loop_
_entity_poly.entity_id
_entity_poly.type
_entity_poly.pdbx_seq_one_letter_code
_entity_poly.pdbx_strand_id
1 'polypeptide(L)'
;MTASRIHRLTLTHFRNYRAASLEARGDVVVLVGPNGAGKTNCLEAVSFLSPGRGLRRATLDDVADIQGDGSWAVSAEVEGALGLATLGTGIEAPGTETTGASR
;
A
#
# COMPACT_ATOMS: atom_id res chain seq x y z
N MET A 1 17.04 -0.19 19.77
CA MET A 1 15.82 -0.02 18.96
C MET A 1 15.87 -1.03 17.82
N THR A 2 14.87 -1.88 17.68
CA THR A 2 14.73 -2.78 16.52
C THR A 2 14.40 -1.92 15.30
N ALA A 3 15.07 -2.18 14.17
CA ALA A 3 14.72 -1.52 12.91
C ALA A 3 13.34 -2.01 12.43
N SER A 4 12.50 -1.10 11.93
CA SER A 4 11.19 -1.49 11.40
C SER A 4 11.34 -2.35 10.14
N ARG A 5 10.56 -3.43 10.03
CA ARG A 5 10.57 -4.35 8.89
C ARG A 5 9.15 -4.56 8.36
N ILE A 6 8.99 -4.51 7.05
CA ILE A 6 7.76 -4.99 6.38
C ILE A 6 7.92 -6.50 6.14
N HIS A 7 6.96 -7.30 6.58
CA HIS A 7 6.88 -8.75 6.33
C HIS A 7 6.02 -9.06 5.11
N ARG A 8 4.91 -8.34 4.96
CA ARG A 8 3.96 -8.49 3.85
C ARG A 8 3.48 -7.13 3.39
N LEU A 9 3.37 -6.93 2.08
CA LEU A 9 2.70 -5.79 1.45
C LEU A 9 1.56 -6.30 0.57
N THR A 10 0.36 -5.82 0.82
CA THR A 10 -0.85 -6.15 0.06
C THR A 10 -1.37 -4.90 -0.64
N LEU A 11 -1.64 -5.01 -1.94
CA LEU A 11 -2.13 -3.94 -2.81
C LEU A 11 -3.44 -4.37 -3.44
N THR A 12 -4.45 -3.51 -3.36
CA THR A 12 -5.77 -3.72 -3.98
C THR A 12 -6.15 -2.47 -4.75
N HIS A 13 -6.39 -2.63 -6.06
CA HIS A 13 -6.74 -1.54 -6.99
C HIS A 13 -5.81 -0.31 -6.89
N PHE A 14 -4.52 -0.53 -6.62
CA PHE A 14 -3.53 0.53 -6.43
C PHE A 14 -2.71 0.75 -7.70
N ARG A 15 -2.85 1.90 -8.35
CA ARG A 15 -2.17 2.24 -9.61
C ARG A 15 -2.41 1.16 -10.67
N ASN A 16 -1.35 0.46 -11.09
CA ASN A 16 -1.43 -0.63 -12.07
C ASN A 16 -1.54 -2.03 -11.41
N TYR A 17 -1.64 -2.11 -10.08
CA TYR A 17 -1.89 -3.35 -9.35
C TYR A 17 -3.38 -3.53 -9.07
N ARG A 18 -4.02 -4.46 -9.77
CA ARG A 18 -5.40 -4.90 -9.41
C ARG A 18 -5.43 -5.61 -8.06
N ALA A 19 -4.54 -6.59 -7.90
CA ALA A 19 -4.31 -7.29 -6.65
C ALA A 19 -2.86 -7.78 -6.62
N ALA A 20 -2.17 -7.59 -5.51
CA ALA A 20 -0.84 -8.16 -5.27
C ALA A 20 -0.62 -8.41 -3.77
N SER A 21 0.11 -9.49 -3.46
CA SER A 21 0.65 -9.75 -2.12
C SER A 21 2.13 -10.10 -2.25
N LEU A 22 2.99 -9.31 -1.62
CA LEU A 22 4.44 -9.46 -1.66
C LEU A 22 4.95 -9.80 -0.26
N GLU A 23 5.69 -10.91 -0.15
CA GLU A 23 6.37 -11.30 1.09
C GLU A 23 7.84 -10.87 1.05
N ALA A 24 8.27 -10.12 2.08
CA ALA A 24 9.65 -9.68 2.21
C ALA A 24 10.41 -10.64 3.14
N ARG A 25 11.14 -11.58 2.54
CA ARG A 25 11.80 -12.69 3.25
C ARG A 25 13.26 -12.42 3.64
N GLY A 26 13.83 -11.29 3.21
CA GLY A 26 15.23 -10.94 3.44
C GLY A 26 15.42 -9.47 3.75
N ASP A 27 16.65 -9.11 4.12
CA ASP A 27 17.01 -7.73 4.48
C ASP A 27 17.07 -6.79 3.27
N VAL A 28 17.30 -7.37 2.09
CA VAL A 28 17.32 -6.66 0.81
C VAL A 28 16.32 -7.30 -0.13
N VAL A 29 15.42 -6.50 -0.66
CA VAL A 29 14.42 -6.90 -1.65
C VAL A 29 14.69 -6.14 -2.94
N VAL A 30 14.80 -6.86 -4.06
CA VAL A 30 15.04 -6.27 -5.38
C VAL A 30 13.80 -6.47 -6.26
N LEU A 31 13.24 -5.37 -6.77
CA LEU A 31 12.15 -5.40 -7.73
C LEU A 31 12.73 -5.39 -9.15
N VAL A 32 12.46 -6.43 -9.93
CA VAL A 32 12.97 -6.60 -11.30
C VAL A 32 11.82 -6.72 -12.29
N GLY A 33 11.99 -6.15 -13.48
CA GLY A 33 11.02 -6.26 -14.57
C GLY A 33 11.13 -5.11 -15.56
N PRO A 34 10.39 -5.16 -16.68
CA PRO A 34 10.37 -4.10 -17.69
C PRO A 34 9.96 -2.73 -17.15
N ASN A 35 10.22 -1.67 -17.90
CA ASN A 35 9.63 -0.36 -17.63
C ASN A 35 8.10 -0.45 -17.72
N GLY A 36 7.39 0.25 -16.82
CA GLY A 36 5.94 0.15 -16.71
C GLY A 36 5.42 -1.05 -15.91
N ALA A 37 6.27 -1.99 -15.49
CA ALA A 37 5.84 -3.18 -14.73
C ALA A 37 5.35 -2.91 -13.28
N GLY A 38 5.30 -1.65 -12.83
CA GLY A 38 4.81 -1.30 -11.48
C GLY A 38 5.88 -1.20 -10.39
N LYS A 39 7.17 -1.41 -10.68
CA LYS A 39 8.26 -1.35 -9.68
C LYS A 39 8.22 -0.07 -8.82
N THR A 40 8.09 1.11 -9.45
CA THR A 40 7.99 2.39 -8.74
C THR A 40 6.66 2.53 -7.99
N ASN A 41 5.57 1.97 -8.52
CA ASN A 41 4.27 1.99 -7.84
C ASN A 41 4.31 1.12 -6.56
N CYS A 42 5.04 -0.01 -6.57
CA CYS A 42 5.28 -0.80 -5.36
C CYS A 42 6.02 -0.01 -4.27
N LEU A 43 7.05 0.76 -4.65
CA LEU A 43 7.75 1.64 -3.69
C LEU A 43 6.87 2.80 -3.24
N GLU A 44 6.03 3.33 -4.12
CA GLU A 44 5.04 4.35 -3.78
C GLU A 44 4.05 3.83 -2.73
N ALA A 45 3.51 2.61 -2.89
CA ALA A 45 2.62 2.02 -1.90
C ALA A 45 3.23 1.98 -0.49
N VAL A 46 4.52 1.61 -0.37
CA VAL A 46 5.23 1.65 0.92
C VAL A 46 5.26 3.06 1.51
N SER A 47 5.45 4.08 0.68
CA SER A 47 5.46 5.48 1.14
C SER A 47 4.13 5.99 1.65
N PHE A 48 3.02 5.42 1.18
CA PHE A 48 1.66 5.76 1.63
C PHE A 48 1.36 5.24 3.05
N LEU A 49 2.13 4.28 3.55
CA LEU A 49 2.03 3.79 4.94
C LEU A 49 2.71 4.71 5.96
N SER A 50 3.41 5.76 5.50
CA SER A 50 3.98 6.79 6.34
C SER A 50 3.13 8.07 6.26
N PRO A 51 3.05 8.88 7.33
CA PRO A 51 2.36 10.16 7.29
C PRO A 51 2.89 11.07 6.16
N GLY A 52 2.00 11.68 5.38
CA GLY A 52 2.36 12.60 4.30
C GLY A 52 1.59 12.35 3.00
N ARG A 53 2.13 12.82 1.87
CA ARG A 53 1.49 12.72 0.53
C ARG A 53 2.14 11.67 -0.38
N GLY A 54 2.84 10.69 0.19
CA GLY A 54 3.62 9.70 -0.58
C GLY A 54 4.76 10.29 -1.41
N LEU A 55 5.49 9.44 -2.14
CA LEU A 55 6.70 9.82 -2.91
C LEU A 55 6.44 10.82 -4.05
N ARG A 56 5.23 10.87 -4.60
CA ARG A 56 4.91 11.71 -5.77
C ARG A 56 4.07 12.94 -5.46
N ARG A 57 3.69 13.17 -4.19
CA ARG A 57 2.69 14.19 -3.81
C ARG A 57 1.37 14.07 -4.60
N ALA A 58 1.05 12.87 -5.09
CA ALA A 58 -0.18 12.63 -5.84
C ALA A 58 -1.39 12.89 -4.95
N THR A 59 -2.47 13.45 -5.51
CA THR A 59 -3.76 13.49 -4.82
C THR A 59 -4.27 12.07 -4.70
N LEU A 60 -4.99 11.77 -3.60
CA LEU A 60 -5.46 10.42 -3.32
C LEU A 60 -6.40 9.89 -4.43
N ASP A 61 -7.06 10.79 -5.17
CA ASP A 61 -7.92 10.50 -6.31
C ASP A 61 -7.16 9.96 -7.53
N ASP A 62 -5.87 10.29 -7.68
CA ASP A 62 -5.05 9.82 -8.81
C ASP A 62 -4.51 8.39 -8.58
N VAL A 63 -4.67 7.86 -7.36
CA VAL A 63 -4.00 6.62 -6.92
C VAL A 63 -4.77 5.37 -7.34
N ALA A 64 -6.10 5.46 -7.45
CA ALA A 64 -6.95 4.35 -7.81
C ALA A 64 -6.56 3.75 -9.17
N ASP A 65 -6.70 2.43 -9.29
CA ASP A 65 -6.67 1.75 -10.58
C ASP A 65 -7.74 2.35 -11.50
N ILE A 66 -7.33 2.74 -12.71
CA ILE A 66 -8.21 3.33 -13.72
C ILE A 66 -9.32 2.38 -14.18
N GLN A 67 -9.22 1.09 -13.85
CA GLN A 67 -10.23 0.07 -14.14
C GLN A 67 -11.07 -0.31 -12.91
N GLY A 68 -10.81 0.29 -11.74
CA GLY A 68 -11.56 0.07 -10.51
C GLY A 68 -12.78 0.97 -10.36
N ASP A 69 -13.49 0.83 -9.24
CA ASP A 69 -14.62 1.67 -8.84
C ASP A 69 -14.20 2.96 -8.10
N GLY A 70 -12.90 3.28 -8.13
CA GLY A 70 -12.31 4.39 -7.38
C GLY A 70 -11.83 4.01 -5.98
N SER A 71 -12.18 2.81 -5.47
CA SER A 71 -11.60 2.29 -4.24
C SER A 71 -10.18 1.77 -4.45
N TRP A 72 -9.36 1.88 -3.42
CA TRP A 72 -8.04 1.27 -3.38
C TRP A 72 -7.57 1.10 -1.95
N ALA A 73 -6.67 0.14 -1.73
CA ALA A 73 -6.06 -0.09 -0.42
C ALA A 73 -4.61 -0.53 -0.54
N VAL A 74 -3.80 -0.06 0.40
CA VAL A 74 -2.47 -0.56 0.71
C VAL A 74 -2.47 -1.01 2.16
N SER A 75 -2.03 -2.23 2.41
CA SER A 75 -1.86 -2.78 3.75
C SER A 75 -0.49 -3.44 3.89
N ALA A 76 0.12 -3.34 5.07
CA ALA A 76 1.35 -4.05 5.36
C ALA A 76 1.36 -4.63 6.77
N GLU A 77 1.91 -5.83 6.88
CA GLU A 77 2.34 -6.42 8.15
C GLU A 77 3.74 -5.89 8.46
N VAL A 78 3.88 -5.18 9.58
CA VAL A 78 5.11 -4.48 9.94
C VAL A 78 5.53 -4.89 11.35
N GLU A 79 6.80 -5.22 11.52
CA GLU A 79 7.44 -5.36 12.82
C GLU A 79 8.12 -4.03 13.18
N GLY A 80 7.74 -3.45 14.31
CA GLY A 80 8.31 -2.20 14.80
C GLY A 80 8.74 -2.29 16.28
N ALA A 81 9.02 -1.14 16.88
CA ALA A 81 9.49 -1.07 18.27
C ALA A 81 8.50 -1.62 19.31
N LEU A 82 7.21 -1.73 18.95
CA LEU A 82 6.13 -2.23 19.81
C LEU A 82 5.68 -3.67 19.44
N GLY A 83 6.40 -4.34 18.54
CA GLY A 83 6.04 -5.66 18.03
C GLY A 83 5.37 -5.61 16.65
N LEU A 84 4.60 -6.66 16.33
CA LEU A 84 3.89 -6.78 15.06
C LEU A 84 2.64 -5.89 15.04
N ALA A 85 2.44 -5.20 13.93
CA ALA A 85 1.27 -4.39 13.67
C ALA A 85 0.88 -4.47 12.19
N THR A 86 -0.40 -4.21 11.91
CA THR A 86 -0.88 -4.03 10.53
C THR A 86 -1.09 -2.54 10.29
N LEU A 87 -0.41 -1.99 9.28
CA LEU A 87 -0.62 -0.62 8.81
C LEU A 87 -1.47 -0.66 7.56
N GLY A 88 -2.40 0.29 7.42
CA GLY A 88 -3.28 0.36 6.26
C GLY A 88 -3.65 1.79 5.89
N THR A 89 -3.83 2.01 4.60
CA THR A 89 -4.36 3.26 4.04
C THR A 89 -5.13 2.95 2.75
N GLY A 90 -6.17 3.72 2.46
CA GLY A 90 -7.01 3.49 1.31
C GLY A 90 -8.18 4.43 1.26
N ILE A 91 -8.93 4.34 0.17
CA ILE A 91 -10.19 5.04 -0.07
C ILE A 91 -11.26 4.00 -0.39
N GLU A 92 -12.43 4.16 0.21
CA GLU A 92 -13.64 3.40 -0.15
C GLU A 92 -14.23 3.96 -1.44
N ALA A 93 -15.01 3.14 -2.16
CA ALA A 93 -15.63 3.60 -3.39
C ALA A 93 -16.53 4.82 -3.12
N PRO A 94 -16.48 5.88 -3.95
CA PRO A 94 -17.37 7.02 -3.83
C PRO A 94 -18.82 6.56 -4.00
N GLY A 95 -19.53 6.39 -2.88
CA GLY A 95 -20.92 5.92 -2.84
C GLY A 95 -21.26 4.97 -1.70
N THR A 96 -20.28 4.42 -0.98
CA THR A 96 -20.52 3.66 0.25
C THR A 96 -20.25 4.54 1.47
N GLU A 97 -21.30 5.16 2.04
CA GLU A 97 -21.27 5.56 3.44
C GLU A 97 -21.19 4.29 4.31
N THR A 98 -19.98 3.87 4.65
CA THR A 98 -19.80 2.82 5.66
C THR A 98 -20.06 3.46 7.03
N THR A 99 -21.24 3.21 7.57
CA THR A 99 -21.54 3.39 9.00
C THR A 99 -20.45 2.67 9.80
N GLY A 100 -19.58 3.45 10.46
CA GLY A 100 -18.47 2.92 11.23
C GLY A 100 -18.94 1.95 12.32
N ALA A 101 -18.72 0.66 12.12
CA ALA A 101 -18.84 -0.34 13.17
C ALA A 101 -17.47 -0.50 13.84
N SER A 102 -17.23 0.34 14.85
CA SER A 102 -16.21 0.10 15.86
C SER A 102 -16.54 -1.18 16.63
N ARG A 103 -15.72 -2.23 16.51
CA ARG A 103 -15.49 -3.24 17.54
C ARG A 103 -14.05 -3.74 17.50
#